data_AF-A0AAJ5K446-F1
#
_entry.id   AF-A0AAJ5K446-F1
#
_cell.length_a   1.000
_cell.length_b   1.000
_cell.length_c   1.000
_cell.angle_alpha   90.00
_cell.angle_beta   90.00
_cell.angle_gamma   90.00
#
_symmetry.space_group_name_H-M   'P 1'
#
loop_
_entity.id
_entity.type
_entity.pdbx_description
1 polymer ?
#
loop_
_entity_poly.entity_id
_entity_poly.type
_entity_poly.pdbx_seq_one_letter_code
_entity_poly.pdbx_strand_id
1 'polypeptide(L)'
;MTRGPLLTTSPLSGFGVEVVEASPEALPSAAGLLVPHDGEPVADVRNRPDRWALLTLLSGAVRRGVPVLAWGTGAALAGRVLGARVRPGEGEGAAEWAEAPRGATVERWRGEMPLLWRVGNVTVWADVPLPEELRTGFLTGLAQAGPRAPGSPLEAVGGEVALRVMLTAFYTRAREDELLGPVFAAHVEDWDAHLDRVTAFWVTMLGGGATWRGNLNAVHAGLGIRGTHLTRWLALFREAAGQSLGPEAAAVLTTRAEAMGARLAQRG
;
A
#
# COMPACT_ATOMS: atom_id res chain seq x y z
N MET A 1 -4.35 -18.73 -7.39
CA MET A 1 -4.72 -17.34 -7.75
C MET A 1 -3.90 -16.96 -8.97
N THR A 2 -4.54 -16.59 -10.07
CA THR A 2 -3.87 -16.01 -11.24
C THR A 2 -3.14 -14.75 -10.77
N ARG A 3 -1.83 -14.66 -11.03
CA ARG A 3 -1.08 -13.43 -10.72
C ARG A 3 -1.66 -12.29 -11.57
N GLY A 4 -1.79 -11.09 -11.00
CA GLY A 4 -2.27 -9.94 -11.76
C GLY A 4 -1.28 -9.49 -12.84
N PRO A 5 -1.55 -8.39 -13.56
CA PRO A 5 -0.76 -7.98 -14.71
C PRO A 5 0.66 -7.53 -14.31
N LEU A 6 1.57 -7.51 -15.28
CA LEU A 6 2.77 -6.68 -15.17
C LEU A 6 2.38 -5.23 -15.35
N LEU A 7 2.89 -4.37 -14.48
CA LEU A 7 2.68 -2.94 -14.58
C LEU A 7 3.93 -2.25 -15.13
N THR A 8 3.77 -1.11 -15.79
CA THR A 8 4.88 -0.27 -16.23
C THR A 8 4.65 1.22 -16.02
N THR A 9 5.71 1.97 -15.73
CA THR A 9 5.67 3.43 -15.59
C THR A 9 5.75 4.20 -16.91
N SER A 10 6.03 3.53 -18.03
CA SER A 10 6.06 4.15 -19.37
C SER A 10 5.73 3.12 -20.44
N PRO A 11 5.21 3.51 -21.62
CA PRO A 11 4.83 2.56 -22.66
C PRO A 11 5.97 1.59 -23.00
N LEU A 12 5.68 0.30 -22.91
CA LEU A 12 6.64 -0.77 -23.16
C LEU A 12 6.01 -1.86 -24.03
N SER A 13 6.81 -2.35 -24.97
CA SER A 13 6.49 -3.52 -25.81
C SER A 13 7.61 -4.55 -25.74
N GLY A 14 7.35 -5.78 -26.18
CA GLY A 14 8.40 -6.80 -26.34
C GLY A 14 8.76 -7.57 -25.07
N PHE A 15 7.91 -7.56 -24.03
CA PHE A 15 8.06 -8.40 -22.84
C PHE A 15 7.42 -9.79 -22.98
N GLY A 16 6.74 -10.08 -24.10
CA GLY A 16 6.10 -11.38 -24.36
C GLY A 16 4.88 -11.71 -23.48
N VAL A 17 4.51 -10.78 -22.60
CA VAL A 17 3.34 -10.84 -21.71
C VAL A 17 2.61 -9.50 -21.76
N GLU A 18 1.35 -9.49 -21.34
CA GLU A 18 0.59 -8.25 -21.20
C GLU A 18 1.23 -7.34 -20.15
N VAL A 19 1.52 -6.10 -20.55
CA VAL A 19 2.04 -5.05 -19.69
C VAL A 19 1.04 -3.89 -19.70
N VAL A 20 0.58 -3.51 -18.53
CA VAL A 20 -0.44 -2.47 -18.33
C VAL A 20 0.21 -1.24 -17.71
N GLU A 21 -0.31 -0.05 -18.01
CA GLU A 21 0.13 1.17 -17.34
C GLU A 21 -0.08 1.09 -15.83
N ALA A 22 0.93 1.50 -15.07
CA ALA A 22 0.91 1.39 -13.63
C ALA A 22 0.07 2.51 -12.99
N SER A 23 -0.81 2.14 -12.08
CA SER A 23 -1.55 3.07 -11.22
C SER A 23 -1.51 2.63 -9.75
N PRO A 24 -1.70 3.54 -8.78
CA PRO A 24 -1.79 3.18 -7.37
C PRO A 24 -2.84 2.10 -7.06
N GLU A 25 -3.95 2.11 -7.80
CA GLU A 25 -5.08 1.18 -7.65
C GLU A 25 -4.74 -0.22 -8.19
N ALA A 26 -3.86 -0.31 -9.19
CA ALA A 26 -3.45 -1.58 -9.78
C ALA A 26 -2.37 -2.30 -8.95
N LEU A 27 -1.53 -1.56 -8.20
CA LEU A 27 -0.41 -2.10 -7.42
C LEU A 27 -0.75 -3.26 -6.47
N PRO A 28 -1.88 -3.27 -5.73
CA PRO A 28 -2.23 -4.37 -4.85
C PRO A 28 -2.32 -5.71 -5.59
N SER A 29 -2.76 -5.70 -6.86
CA SER A 29 -2.94 -6.90 -7.68
C SER A 29 -1.74 -7.27 -8.56
N ALA A 30 -0.79 -6.35 -8.74
CA ALA A 30 0.31 -6.47 -9.70
C ALA A 30 1.18 -7.73 -9.52
N ALA A 31 1.58 -8.38 -10.62
CA ALA A 31 2.62 -9.42 -10.57
C ALA A 31 4.02 -8.81 -10.36
N GLY A 32 4.27 -7.64 -10.94
CA GLY A 32 5.54 -6.92 -10.88
C GLY A 32 5.40 -5.52 -11.47
N LEU A 33 6.40 -4.68 -11.24
CA LEU A 33 6.49 -3.33 -11.76
C LEU A 33 7.77 -3.17 -12.59
N LEU A 34 7.61 -2.74 -13.84
CA LEU A 34 8.68 -2.39 -14.77
C LEU A 34 8.86 -0.87 -14.77
N VAL A 35 10.06 -0.39 -14.45
CA VAL A 35 10.40 1.04 -14.43
C VAL A 35 11.45 1.30 -15.52
N PRO A 36 11.02 1.51 -16.78
CA PRO A 36 11.93 1.72 -17.89
C PRO A 36 12.71 3.04 -17.82
N HIS A 37 13.71 3.13 -18.68
CA HIS A 37 14.30 4.40 -19.06
C HIS A 37 13.30 5.23 -19.88
N ASP A 38 13.10 6.48 -19.48
CA ASP A 38 12.21 7.47 -20.11
C ASP A 38 12.93 8.78 -20.48
N GLY A 39 14.25 8.86 -20.22
CA GLY A 39 15.09 10.01 -20.61
C GLY A 39 14.94 11.26 -19.75
N GLU A 40 14.10 11.23 -18.73
CA GLU A 40 13.73 12.43 -17.98
C GLU A 40 14.54 12.59 -16.67
N PRO A 41 14.77 13.84 -16.20
CA PRO A 41 15.59 14.10 -15.01
C PRO A 41 15.02 13.52 -13.71
N VAL A 42 15.92 13.11 -12.81
CA VAL A 42 15.62 12.44 -11.53
C VAL A 42 16.24 13.16 -10.32
N ALA A 43 17.37 13.85 -10.49
CA ALA A 43 18.06 14.55 -9.41
C ALA A 43 17.25 15.76 -8.91
N ASP A 44 16.73 16.60 -9.83
CA ASP A 44 15.87 17.74 -9.51
C ASP A 44 14.42 17.51 -9.93
N VAL A 45 13.57 17.26 -8.93
CA VAL A 45 12.13 17.00 -9.11
C VAL A 45 11.25 18.09 -8.49
N ARG A 46 11.82 19.21 -8.03
CA ARG A 46 11.10 20.19 -7.20
C ARG A 46 9.87 20.80 -7.87
N ASN A 47 9.81 20.80 -9.21
CA ASN A 47 8.67 21.28 -10.00
C ASN A 47 8.19 20.24 -11.04
N ARG A 48 8.30 18.95 -10.72
CA ARG A 48 7.98 17.84 -11.63
C ARG A 48 6.89 16.95 -11.04
N PRO A 49 5.59 17.31 -11.16
CA PRO A 49 4.50 16.53 -10.57
C PRO A 49 4.42 15.11 -11.13
N ASP A 50 4.78 14.93 -12.41
CA ASP A 50 4.96 13.63 -13.07
C ASP A 50 5.98 12.76 -12.32
N ARG A 51 7.14 13.32 -11.97
CA ARG A 51 8.19 12.60 -11.22
C ARG A 51 7.74 12.24 -9.81
N TRP A 52 7.04 13.14 -9.13
CA TRP A 52 6.49 12.85 -7.80
C TRP A 52 5.47 11.71 -7.82
N ALA A 53 4.63 11.64 -8.85
CA ALA A 53 3.69 10.54 -9.03
C ALA A 53 4.44 9.21 -9.22
N LEU A 54 5.48 9.17 -10.06
CA LEU A 54 6.32 7.98 -10.25
C LEU A 54 7.03 7.55 -8.96
N LEU A 55 7.62 8.50 -8.21
CA LEU A 55 8.27 8.20 -6.92
C LEU A 55 7.27 7.61 -5.91
N THR A 56 6.04 8.14 -5.88
CA THR A 56 4.97 7.67 -4.99
C THR A 56 4.50 6.27 -5.38
N LEU A 57 4.29 6.02 -6.67
CA LEU A 57 3.95 4.70 -7.21
C LEU A 57 5.03 3.67 -6.89
N LEU A 58 6.30 4.00 -7.18
CA LEU A 58 7.43 3.10 -6.94
C LEU A 58 7.64 2.84 -5.43
N SER A 59 7.54 3.86 -4.59
CA SER A 59 7.54 3.68 -3.13
C SER A 59 6.39 2.77 -2.66
N GLY A 60 5.21 2.91 -3.27
CA GLY A 60 4.07 2.03 -3.05
C GLY A 60 4.33 0.57 -3.43
N ALA A 61 5.02 0.33 -4.55
CA ALA A 61 5.41 -1.00 -5.01
C ALA A 61 6.46 -1.65 -4.10
N VAL A 62 7.50 -0.89 -3.72
CA VAL A 62 8.56 -1.34 -2.80
C VAL A 62 7.95 -1.77 -1.46
N ARG A 63 7.10 -0.93 -0.85
CA ARG A 63 6.45 -1.25 0.44
C ARG A 63 5.55 -2.49 0.39
N ARG A 64 4.93 -2.76 -0.77
CA ARG A 64 4.06 -3.94 -1.02
C ARG A 64 4.83 -5.21 -1.36
N GLY A 65 6.16 -5.16 -1.42
CA GLY A 65 6.96 -6.28 -1.90
C GLY A 65 6.66 -6.66 -3.36
N VAL A 66 6.11 -5.74 -4.18
CA VAL A 66 5.90 -5.97 -5.61
C VAL A 66 7.27 -6.06 -6.28
N PRO A 67 7.65 -7.18 -6.92
CA PRO A 67 8.93 -7.26 -7.60
C PRO A 67 9.11 -6.12 -8.60
N VAL A 68 10.23 -5.40 -8.52
CA VAL A 68 10.54 -4.25 -9.37
C VAL A 68 11.75 -4.58 -10.24
N LEU A 69 11.63 -4.30 -11.55
CA LEU A 69 12.78 -4.23 -12.46
C LEU A 69 12.87 -2.81 -13.00
N ALA A 70 13.97 -2.12 -12.68
CA ALA A 70 14.20 -0.74 -13.09
C ALA A 70 15.48 -0.59 -13.92
N TRP A 71 15.47 0.24 -14.96
CA TRP A 71 16.68 0.51 -15.74
C TRP A 71 16.82 1.93 -16.28
N GLY A 72 18.05 2.35 -16.61
CA GLY A 72 18.36 3.72 -17.05
C GLY A 72 17.84 4.79 -16.07
N THR A 73 16.97 5.71 -16.51
CA THR A 73 16.41 6.73 -15.60
C THR A 73 15.50 6.10 -14.54
N GLY A 74 14.83 5.00 -14.86
CA GLY A 74 14.10 4.19 -13.89
C GLY A 74 15.00 3.63 -12.79
N ALA A 75 16.25 3.27 -13.10
CA ALA A 75 17.25 2.85 -12.11
C ALA A 75 17.56 3.96 -11.11
N ALA A 76 17.75 5.19 -11.60
CA ALA A 76 17.98 6.35 -10.75
C ALA A 76 16.77 6.66 -9.87
N LEU A 77 15.54 6.55 -10.40
CA LEU A 77 14.30 6.71 -9.63
C LEU A 77 14.20 5.68 -8.49
N ALA A 78 14.51 4.41 -8.77
CA ALA A 78 14.52 3.35 -7.77
C ALA A 78 15.55 3.60 -6.67
N GLY A 79 16.78 4.00 -7.05
CA GLY A 79 17.80 4.41 -6.08
C GLY A 79 17.32 5.56 -5.19
N ARG A 80 16.70 6.59 -5.77
CA ARG A 80 16.17 7.73 -5.01
C ARG A 80 15.08 7.32 -4.01
N VAL A 81 14.14 6.47 -4.42
CA VAL A 81 13.09 5.92 -3.51
C VAL A 81 13.71 5.16 -2.33
N LEU A 82 14.83 4.48 -2.57
CA LEU A 82 15.58 3.74 -1.56
C LEU A 82 16.60 4.60 -0.79
N GLY A 83 16.56 5.92 -0.96
CA GLY A 83 17.38 6.88 -0.23
C GLY A 83 18.83 7.01 -0.75
N ALA A 84 19.14 6.45 -1.93
CA ALA A 84 20.42 6.67 -2.57
C ALA A 84 20.52 8.07 -3.18
N ARG A 85 21.75 8.61 -3.24
CA ARG A 85 22.02 9.84 -3.99
C ARG A 85 22.01 9.56 -5.49
N VAL A 86 21.43 10.48 -6.24
CA VAL A 86 21.45 10.49 -7.71
C VAL A 86 22.61 11.37 -8.17
N ARG A 87 23.37 10.86 -9.12
CA ARG A 87 24.53 11.49 -9.74
C ARG A 87 24.20 11.82 -11.20
N PRO A 88 24.71 12.95 -11.73
CA PRO A 88 24.61 13.20 -13.16
C PRO A 88 25.38 12.13 -13.95
N GLY A 89 24.90 11.82 -15.16
CA GLY A 89 25.67 11.01 -16.09
C GLY A 89 26.93 11.75 -16.57
N GLU A 90 28.00 11.02 -16.84
CA GLU A 90 29.22 11.59 -17.42
C GLU A 90 29.13 11.59 -18.96
N GLY A 91 29.18 12.77 -19.57
CA GLY A 91 29.11 12.95 -21.02
C GLY A 91 27.78 13.50 -21.51
N GLU A 92 27.76 14.00 -22.74
CA GLU A 92 26.56 14.55 -23.36
C GLU A 92 25.54 13.43 -23.63
N GLY A 93 24.32 13.58 -23.10
CA GLY A 93 23.26 12.58 -23.23
C GLY A 93 23.33 11.39 -22.26
N ALA A 94 24.31 11.36 -21.33
CA ALA A 94 24.39 10.31 -20.32
C ALA A 94 23.26 10.44 -19.29
N ALA A 95 22.51 9.36 -19.08
CA ALA A 95 21.44 9.33 -18.08
C ALA A 95 21.99 9.49 -16.66
N GLU A 96 21.21 10.15 -15.80
CA GLU A 96 21.48 10.16 -14.37
C GLU A 96 21.44 8.73 -13.80
N TRP A 97 22.28 8.47 -12.80
CA TRP A 97 22.40 7.16 -12.15
C TRP A 97 22.38 7.32 -10.63
N ALA A 98 22.04 6.27 -9.90
CA ALA A 98 22.02 6.29 -8.44
C ALA A 98 23.19 5.51 -7.84
N GLU A 99 23.74 6.02 -6.74
CA GLU A 99 24.60 5.24 -5.85
C GLU A 99 23.87 3.98 -5.36
N ALA A 100 24.62 2.97 -4.92
CA ALA A 100 23.99 1.79 -4.35
C ALA A 100 23.31 2.15 -3.01
N PRO A 101 22.02 1.87 -2.83
CA PRO A 101 21.34 2.16 -1.56
C PRO A 101 21.86 1.26 -0.44
N ARG A 102 21.62 1.66 0.81
CA ARG A 102 22.06 0.89 1.97
C ARG A 102 21.46 -0.52 1.96
N GLY A 103 22.31 -1.52 2.13
CA GLY A 103 21.90 -2.93 2.13
C GLY A 103 21.70 -3.54 0.74
N ALA A 104 22.02 -2.80 -0.33
CA ALA A 104 22.06 -3.37 -1.67
C ALA A 104 23.27 -4.28 -1.86
N THR A 105 23.05 -5.38 -2.56
CA THR A 105 24.12 -6.20 -3.13
C THR A 105 24.40 -5.69 -4.53
N VAL A 106 25.62 -5.23 -4.79
CA VAL A 106 26.07 -4.82 -6.13
C VAL A 106 26.81 -5.97 -6.79
N GLU A 107 26.35 -6.37 -7.96
CA GLU A 107 26.87 -7.54 -8.70
C GLU A 107 27.74 -7.14 -9.89
N ARG A 108 27.50 -5.96 -10.47
CA ARG A 108 28.32 -5.43 -11.58
C ARG A 108 28.56 -3.95 -11.39
N TRP A 109 29.75 -3.51 -11.79
CA TRP A 109 30.19 -2.12 -11.74
C TRP A 109 30.66 -1.66 -13.12
N ARG A 110 30.55 -0.36 -13.39
CA ARG A 110 31.22 0.32 -14.50
C ARG A 110 31.90 1.56 -13.94
N GLY A 111 33.22 1.51 -13.75
CA GLY A 111 33.91 2.53 -12.97
C GLY A 111 33.31 2.63 -11.56
N GLU A 112 32.90 3.82 -11.16
CA GLU A 112 32.23 4.08 -9.88
C GLU A 112 30.71 3.82 -9.91
N MET A 113 30.12 3.61 -11.08
CA MET A 113 28.68 3.39 -11.22
C MET A 113 28.30 1.93 -10.90
N PRO A 114 27.40 1.69 -9.93
CA PRO A 114 26.87 0.35 -9.66
C PRO A 114 25.90 -0.04 -10.78
N LEU A 115 26.37 -0.86 -11.71
CA LEU A 115 25.70 -1.18 -12.96
C LEU A 115 24.53 -2.16 -12.76
N LEU A 116 24.70 -3.18 -11.91
CA LEU A 116 23.65 -4.12 -11.53
C LEU A 116 23.64 -4.26 -10.01
N TRP A 117 22.51 -3.98 -9.38
CA TRP A 117 22.33 -4.16 -7.95
C TRP A 117 20.93 -4.57 -7.58
N ARG A 118 20.80 -5.19 -6.40
CA ARG A 118 19.53 -5.70 -5.86
C ARG A 118 19.38 -5.36 -4.38
N VAL A 119 18.16 -5.03 -3.97
CA VAL A 119 17.78 -4.86 -2.55
C VAL A 119 16.32 -5.20 -2.36
N GLY A 120 16.03 -6.14 -1.44
CA GLY A 120 14.68 -6.65 -1.24
C GLY A 120 14.05 -7.17 -2.55
N ASN A 121 12.92 -6.60 -2.93
CA ASN A 121 12.16 -6.90 -4.14
C ASN A 121 12.59 -6.07 -5.36
N VAL A 122 13.64 -5.26 -5.28
CA VAL A 122 14.07 -4.35 -6.36
C VAL A 122 15.33 -4.88 -7.04
N THR A 123 15.27 -5.05 -8.36
CA THR A 123 16.41 -5.31 -9.25
C THR A 123 16.63 -4.11 -10.17
N VAL A 124 17.87 -3.65 -10.26
CA VAL A 124 18.22 -2.44 -11.01
C VAL A 124 19.36 -2.68 -12.00
N TRP A 125 19.21 -2.16 -13.21
CA TRP A 125 20.25 -2.05 -14.24
C TRP A 125 20.50 -0.58 -14.61
N ALA A 126 21.63 -0.01 -14.23
CA ALA A 126 21.84 1.44 -14.35
C ALA A 126 21.91 1.98 -15.80
N ASP A 127 22.07 1.12 -16.80
CA ASP A 127 22.36 1.52 -18.18
C ASP A 127 21.17 1.28 -19.15
N VAL A 128 21.34 1.71 -20.40
CA VAL A 128 20.41 1.50 -21.51
C VAL A 128 21.19 0.89 -22.69
N PRO A 129 20.73 -0.23 -23.29
CA PRO A 129 19.45 -0.95 -23.10
C PRO A 129 19.48 -2.00 -21.98
N LEU A 130 18.29 -2.49 -21.58
CA LEU A 130 18.12 -3.59 -20.62
C LEU A 130 18.59 -4.94 -21.21
N PRO A 131 19.55 -5.65 -20.58
CA PRO A 131 20.00 -6.97 -21.02
C PRO A 131 18.88 -8.01 -21.02
N GLU A 132 18.86 -8.87 -22.03
CA GLU A 132 17.85 -9.92 -22.18
C GLU A 132 17.88 -10.92 -21.02
N GLU A 133 19.05 -11.23 -20.48
CA GLU A 133 19.18 -12.18 -19.37
C GLU A 133 18.50 -11.64 -18.09
N LEU A 134 18.58 -10.33 -17.86
CA LEU A 134 17.91 -9.69 -16.73
C LEU A 134 16.39 -9.68 -16.90
N ARG A 135 15.91 -9.43 -18.12
CA ARG A 135 14.48 -9.51 -18.45
C ARG A 135 13.94 -10.91 -18.21
N THR A 136 14.58 -11.92 -18.79
CA THR A 136 14.15 -13.33 -18.69
C THR A 136 14.25 -13.85 -17.25
N GLY A 137 15.32 -13.50 -16.54
CA GLY A 137 15.50 -13.85 -15.13
C GLY A 137 14.41 -13.25 -14.24
N PHE A 138 14.07 -11.98 -14.47
CA PHE A 138 12.98 -11.33 -13.74
C PHE A 138 11.64 -12.02 -13.98
N LEU A 139 11.26 -12.24 -15.24
CA LEU A 139 10.00 -12.90 -15.61
C LEU A 139 9.90 -14.32 -15.04
N THR A 140 11.00 -15.07 -15.05
CA THR A 140 11.07 -16.40 -14.45
C THR A 140 10.87 -16.34 -12.93
N GLY A 141 11.51 -15.38 -12.26
CA GLY A 141 11.30 -15.14 -10.82
C GLY A 141 9.86 -14.78 -10.49
N LEU A 142 9.20 -14.00 -11.35
CA LEU A 142 7.77 -13.70 -11.19
C LEU A 142 6.90 -14.92 -11.30
N ALA A 143 7.24 -15.95 -12.07
CA ALA A 143 6.44 -17.17 -12.14
C ALA A 143 6.55 -18.00 -10.85
N GLN A 144 7.65 -17.84 -10.10
CA GLN A 144 8.00 -18.65 -8.93
C GLN A 144 7.69 -17.99 -7.58
N ALA A 145 7.50 -16.66 -7.52
CA ALA A 145 7.36 -15.95 -6.25
C ALA A 145 6.10 -16.35 -5.43
N GLY A 146 6.20 -16.44 -4.11
CA GLY A 146 5.05 -16.75 -3.24
C GLY A 146 4.02 -15.61 -3.09
N PRO A 147 2.99 -15.78 -2.23
CA PRO A 147 2.07 -14.71 -1.87
C PRO A 147 2.80 -13.48 -1.31
N ARG A 148 2.35 -12.28 -1.65
CA ARG A 148 2.94 -11.03 -1.18
C ARG A 148 2.36 -10.62 0.17
N ALA A 149 3.19 -10.01 1.01
CA ALA A 149 2.72 -9.35 2.21
C ALA A 149 1.84 -8.13 1.85
N PRO A 150 0.79 -7.84 2.62
CA PRO A 150 -0.04 -6.67 2.39
C PRO A 150 0.76 -5.38 2.59
N GLY A 151 0.57 -4.38 1.72
CA GLY A 151 1.26 -3.09 1.81
C GLY A 151 0.67 -2.11 2.81
N SER A 152 -0.49 -2.44 3.40
CA SER A 152 -1.17 -1.66 4.41
C SER A 152 -2.03 -2.55 5.31
N PRO A 153 -2.40 -2.09 6.52
CA PRO A 153 -3.43 -2.75 7.31
C PRO A 153 -4.76 -2.90 6.58
N LEU A 154 -5.12 -1.97 5.68
CA LEU A 154 -6.35 -2.07 4.88
C LEU A 154 -6.29 -3.27 3.92
N GLU A 155 -5.17 -3.45 3.24
CA GLU A 155 -4.95 -4.64 2.40
C GLU A 155 -4.92 -5.93 3.23
N ALA A 156 -4.33 -5.86 4.44
CA ALA A 156 -4.28 -7.01 5.35
C ALA A 156 -5.67 -7.49 5.78
N VAL A 157 -6.67 -6.60 5.83
CA VAL A 157 -8.07 -6.97 6.13
C VAL A 157 -8.91 -7.30 4.89
N GLY A 158 -8.30 -7.39 3.70
CA GLY A 158 -8.99 -7.70 2.44
C GLY A 158 -9.57 -6.49 1.72
N GLY A 159 -9.14 -5.27 2.07
CA GLY A 159 -9.57 -4.04 1.44
C GLY A 159 -10.92 -3.52 1.92
N GLU A 160 -11.38 -2.42 1.31
CA GLU A 160 -12.61 -1.73 1.70
C GLU A 160 -13.86 -2.60 1.57
N VAL A 161 -13.93 -3.46 0.54
CA VAL A 161 -15.07 -4.35 0.31
C VAL A 161 -15.23 -5.34 1.47
N ALA A 162 -14.15 -6.05 1.83
CA ALA A 162 -14.18 -7.00 2.96
C ALA A 162 -14.47 -6.28 4.28
N LEU A 163 -13.88 -5.10 4.48
CA LEU A 163 -14.14 -4.26 5.64
C LEU A 163 -15.61 -3.84 5.73
N ARG A 164 -16.24 -3.40 4.63
CA ARG A 164 -17.65 -2.99 4.60
C ARG A 164 -18.59 -4.16 4.92
N VAL A 165 -18.31 -5.36 4.39
CA VAL A 165 -19.07 -6.58 4.72
C VAL A 165 -18.99 -6.87 6.22
N MET A 166 -17.78 -6.84 6.79
CA MET A 166 -17.58 -7.09 8.22
C MET A 166 -18.28 -6.02 9.08
N LEU A 167 -18.18 -4.72 8.71
CA LEU A 167 -18.84 -3.62 9.42
C LEU A 167 -20.37 -3.75 9.35
N THR A 168 -20.91 -4.16 8.21
CA THR A 168 -22.36 -4.41 8.05
C THR A 168 -22.82 -5.50 9.01
N ALA A 169 -22.08 -6.61 9.06
CA ALA A 169 -22.36 -7.73 9.97
C ALA A 169 -22.28 -7.29 11.44
N PHE A 170 -21.30 -6.46 11.80
CA PHE A 170 -21.16 -5.91 13.13
C PHE A 170 -22.33 -5.00 13.52
N TYR A 171 -22.67 -4.00 12.70
CA TYR A 171 -23.73 -3.03 13.02
C TYR A 171 -25.13 -3.64 13.01
N THR A 172 -25.36 -4.69 12.20
CA THR A 172 -26.59 -5.49 12.28
C THR A 172 -26.77 -6.07 13.69
N ARG A 173 -25.72 -6.68 14.25
CA ARG A 173 -25.75 -7.22 15.63
C ARG A 173 -25.84 -6.13 16.67
N ALA A 174 -25.09 -5.04 16.51
CA ALA A 174 -25.08 -3.93 17.46
C ALA A 174 -26.44 -3.21 17.57
N ARG A 175 -27.21 -3.18 16.49
CA ARG A 175 -28.58 -2.61 16.46
C ARG A 175 -29.58 -3.45 17.26
N GLU A 176 -29.41 -4.76 17.25
CA GLU A 176 -30.30 -5.72 17.93
C GLU A 176 -29.88 -5.98 19.39
N ASP A 177 -28.68 -5.53 19.79
CA ASP A 177 -28.16 -5.72 21.13
C ASP A 177 -28.92 -4.90 22.18
N GLU A 178 -29.27 -5.53 23.31
CA GLU A 178 -30.07 -4.90 24.38
C GLU A 178 -29.40 -3.67 25.01
N LEU A 179 -28.06 -3.62 25.04
CA LEU A 179 -27.30 -2.52 25.64
C LEU A 179 -26.95 -1.46 24.60
N LEU A 180 -26.53 -1.85 23.40
CA LEU A 180 -26.08 -0.90 22.36
C LEU A 180 -27.23 -0.38 21.49
N GLY A 181 -28.21 -1.23 21.19
CA GLY A 181 -29.35 -0.93 20.32
C GLY A 181 -30.06 0.37 20.69
N PRO A 182 -30.43 0.60 21.97
CA PRO A 182 -31.07 1.84 22.40
C PRO A 182 -30.22 3.10 22.15
N VAL A 183 -28.89 3.01 22.30
CA VAL A 183 -27.97 4.14 22.07
C VAL A 183 -27.95 4.50 20.58
N PHE A 184 -27.85 3.49 19.71
CA PHE A 184 -27.88 3.71 18.26
C PHE A 184 -29.26 4.20 17.80
N ALA A 185 -30.35 3.61 18.27
CA ALA A 185 -31.71 4.03 17.91
C ALA A 185 -32.01 5.49 18.25
N ALA A 186 -31.39 6.04 19.30
CA ALA A 186 -31.55 7.44 19.69
C ALA A 186 -30.74 8.44 18.83
N HIS A 187 -29.72 7.98 18.08
CA HIS A 187 -28.76 8.87 17.41
C HIS A 187 -28.49 8.53 15.94
N VAL A 188 -28.99 7.39 15.43
CA VAL A 188 -28.79 6.91 14.06
C VAL A 188 -30.15 6.62 13.43
N GLU A 189 -30.57 7.52 12.55
CA GLU A 189 -31.78 7.37 11.74
C GLU A 189 -31.44 6.73 10.38
N ASP A 190 -30.40 7.25 9.72
CA ASP A 190 -29.90 6.78 8.44
C ASP A 190 -28.72 5.81 8.63
N TRP A 191 -29.02 4.51 8.50
CA TRP A 191 -28.04 3.44 8.68
C TRP A 191 -27.04 3.33 7.52
N ASP A 192 -27.45 3.66 6.29
CA ASP A 192 -26.56 3.62 5.14
C ASP A 192 -25.53 4.74 5.25
N ALA A 193 -25.97 5.96 5.59
CA ALA A 193 -25.06 7.08 5.85
C ALA A 193 -24.14 6.82 7.05
N HIS A 194 -24.64 6.16 8.10
CA HIS A 194 -23.81 5.75 9.23
C HIS A 194 -22.73 4.75 8.78
N LEU A 195 -23.11 3.70 8.05
CA LEU A 195 -22.20 2.67 7.55
C LEU A 195 -21.13 3.25 6.63
N ASP A 196 -21.48 4.19 5.75
CA ASP A 196 -20.53 4.87 4.88
C ASP A 196 -19.53 5.70 5.68
N ARG A 197 -20.01 6.44 6.70
CA ARG A 197 -19.15 7.26 7.57
C ARG A 197 -18.16 6.41 8.38
N VAL A 198 -18.60 5.29 8.95
CA VAL A 198 -17.74 4.39 9.73
C VAL A 198 -16.81 3.56 8.84
N THR A 199 -17.22 3.24 7.61
CA THR A 199 -16.34 2.63 6.60
C THR A 199 -15.22 3.60 6.23
N ALA A 200 -15.54 4.85 5.92
CA ALA A 200 -14.54 5.89 5.64
C ALA A 200 -13.55 6.09 6.81
N PHE A 201 -14.07 6.07 8.05
CA PHE A 201 -13.24 6.12 9.25
C PHE A 201 -12.23 4.97 9.27
N TRP A 202 -12.68 3.73 9.12
CA TRP A 202 -11.80 2.56 9.16
C TRP A 202 -10.81 2.51 7.98
N VAL A 203 -11.23 2.87 6.76
CA VAL A 203 -10.33 2.99 5.60
C VAL A 203 -9.20 3.98 5.90
N THR A 204 -9.53 5.13 6.48
CA THR A 204 -8.53 6.13 6.89
C THR A 204 -7.61 5.59 7.97
N MET A 205 -8.17 4.97 9.01
CA MET A 205 -7.40 4.43 10.12
C MET A 205 -6.49 3.27 9.71
N LEU A 206 -6.82 2.54 8.65
CA LEU A 206 -6.05 1.39 8.14
C LEU A 206 -5.06 1.76 7.03
N GLY A 207 -4.88 3.05 6.74
CA GLY A 207 -3.86 3.52 5.81
C GLY A 207 -4.24 3.41 4.33
N GLY A 208 -5.53 3.42 4.01
CA GLY A 208 -6.02 3.69 2.67
C GLY A 208 -5.85 5.16 2.30
N GLY A 209 -6.96 5.90 2.17
CA GLY A 209 -6.97 7.35 1.95
C GLY A 209 -7.54 8.12 3.14
N ALA A 210 -7.20 9.42 3.25
CA ALA A 210 -7.74 10.33 4.27
C ALA A 210 -9.18 10.79 3.93
N THR A 211 -10.09 9.83 3.81
CA THR A 211 -11.49 10.05 3.41
C THR A 211 -12.37 10.47 4.58
N TRP A 212 -12.00 10.10 5.81
CA TRP A 212 -12.66 10.57 7.02
C TRP A 212 -11.92 11.73 7.67
N ARG A 213 -12.68 12.74 8.09
CA ARG A 213 -12.21 13.90 8.82
C ARG A 213 -13.05 14.08 10.07
N GLY A 214 -12.41 14.24 11.22
CA GLY A 214 -13.10 14.48 12.47
C GLY A 214 -12.28 14.12 13.69
N ASN A 215 -12.94 14.21 14.84
CA ASN A 215 -12.39 13.77 16.12
C ASN A 215 -13.30 12.68 16.69
N LEU A 216 -12.75 11.48 16.86
CA LEU A 216 -13.50 10.31 17.33
C LEU A 216 -14.14 10.56 18.71
N ASN A 217 -13.46 11.26 19.60
CA ASN A 217 -13.99 11.56 20.92
C ASN A 217 -15.14 12.56 20.83
N ALA A 218 -15.00 13.59 19.99
CA ALA A 218 -16.02 14.62 19.84
C ALA A 218 -17.34 14.06 19.29
N VAL A 219 -17.28 13.08 18.37
CA VAL A 219 -18.51 12.47 17.82
C VAL A 219 -19.22 11.53 18.80
N HIS A 220 -18.53 11.06 19.85
CA HIS A 220 -19.12 10.21 20.89
C HIS A 220 -19.44 10.97 22.19
N ALA A 221 -19.02 12.24 22.29
CA ALA A 221 -19.26 13.07 23.46
C ALA A 221 -20.75 13.36 23.62
N GLY A 222 -21.25 13.25 24.85
CA GLY A 222 -22.65 13.58 25.18
C GLY A 222 -23.68 12.50 24.80
N LEU A 223 -23.28 11.39 24.17
CA LEU A 223 -24.21 10.31 23.75
C LEU A 223 -24.64 9.36 24.89
N GLY A 224 -24.20 9.61 26.13
CA GLY A 224 -24.47 8.72 27.27
C GLY A 224 -23.71 7.39 27.24
N ILE A 225 -22.69 7.26 26.38
CA ILE A 225 -21.84 6.06 26.29
C ILE A 225 -21.00 5.92 27.56
N ARG A 226 -21.00 4.70 28.12
CA ARG A 226 -20.25 4.32 29.32
C ARG A 226 -19.29 3.17 29.01
N GLY A 227 -18.36 2.89 29.93
CA GLY A 227 -17.39 1.79 29.78
C GLY A 227 -18.03 0.43 29.47
N THR A 228 -19.20 0.13 30.04
CA THR A 228 -19.95 -1.11 29.73
C THR A 228 -20.38 -1.19 28.26
N HIS A 229 -20.81 -0.09 27.66
CA HIS A 229 -21.15 -0.03 26.24
C HIS A 229 -19.91 -0.28 25.38
N LEU A 230 -18.78 0.36 25.71
CA LEU A 230 -17.53 0.14 24.97
C LEU A 230 -17.06 -1.32 25.05
N THR A 231 -17.12 -1.93 26.24
CA THR A 231 -16.80 -3.36 26.42
C THR A 231 -17.68 -4.24 25.55
N ARG A 232 -19.00 -3.98 25.52
CA ARG A 232 -19.94 -4.74 24.71
C ARG A 232 -19.70 -4.53 23.21
N TRP A 233 -19.44 -3.30 22.79
CA TRP A 233 -19.09 -2.93 21.42
C TRP A 233 -17.85 -3.70 20.95
N LEU A 234 -16.77 -3.71 21.74
CA LEU A 234 -15.53 -4.42 21.39
C LEU A 234 -15.74 -5.94 21.32
N ALA A 235 -16.60 -6.51 22.18
CA ALA A 235 -16.93 -7.92 22.15
C ALA A 235 -17.64 -8.31 20.83
N LEU A 236 -18.70 -7.58 20.46
CA LEU A 236 -19.44 -7.81 19.21
C LEU A 236 -18.57 -7.56 17.97
N PHE A 237 -17.69 -6.55 18.02
CA PHE A 237 -16.78 -6.24 16.93
C PHE A 237 -15.77 -7.38 16.70
N ARG A 238 -15.22 -7.96 17.78
CA ARG A 238 -14.32 -9.11 17.71
C ARG A 238 -15.02 -10.34 17.13
N GLU A 239 -16.26 -10.58 17.54
CA GLU A 239 -17.07 -11.68 17.00
C GLU A 239 -17.31 -11.51 15.50
N ALA A 240 -17.80 -10.33 15.07
CA ALA A 240 -18.05 -10.04 13.66
C ALA A 240 -16.78 -10.15 12.81
N ALA A 241 -15.65 -9.65 13.30
CA ALA A 241 -14.36 -9.77 12.62
C ALA A 241 -13.92 -11.24 12.49
N GLY A 242 -14.02 -12.05 13.55
CA GLY A 242 -13.65 -13.46 13.54
C GLY A 242 -14.55 -14.33 12.64
N GLN A 243 -15.80 -13.93 12.42
CA GLN A 243 -16.73 -14.62 11.51
C GLN A 243 -16.57 -14.18 10.05
N SER A 244 -16.14 -12.94 9.80
CA SER A 244 -16.12 -12.36 8.45
C SER A 244 -14.73 -12.37 7.78
N LEU A 245 -13.66 -12.49 8.56
CA LEU A 245 -12.28 -12.34 8.10
C LEU A 245 -11.43 -13.56 8.51
N GLY A 246 -10.30 -13.76 7.83
CA GLY A 246 -9.27 -14.70 8.27
C GLY A 246 -8.65 -14.28 9.61
N PRO A 247 -8.02 -15.20 10.37
CA PRO A 247 -7.56 -14.93 11.74
C PRO A 247 -6.55 -13.77 11.83
N GLU A 248 -5.62 -13.67 10.88
CA GLU A 248 -4.64 -12.58 10.83
C GLU A 248 -5.31 -11.22 10.56
N ALA A 249 -6.22 -11.17 9.59
CA ALA A 249 -7.01 -9.98 9.25
C ALA A 249 -7.89 -9.52 10.43
N ALA A 250 -8.58 -10.47 11.08
CA ALA A 250 -9.38 -10.19 12.26
C ALA A 250 -8.51 -9.61 13.39
N ALA A 251 -7.33 -10.19 13.65
CA ALA A 251 -6.41 -9.71 14.68
C ALA A 251 -5.88 -8.29 14.42
N VAL A 252 -5.55 -7.95 13.17
CA VAL A 252 -5.14 -6.59 12.77
C VAL A 252 -6.21 -5.57 13.16
N LEU A 253 -7.47 -5.89 12.85
CA LEU A 253 -8.58 -4.97 13.05
C LEU A 253 -8.97 -4.83 14.52
N THR A 254 -9.08 -5.95 15.24
CA THR A 254 -9.52 -5.99 16.64
C THR A 254 -8.49 -5.35 17.58
N THR A 255 -7.20 -5.64 17.38
CA THR A 255 -6.11 -4.99 18.14
C THR A 255 -6.17 -3.47 18.00
N ARG A 256 -6.47 -2.98 16.79
CA ARG A 256 -6.59 -1.54 16.54
C ARG A 256 -7.83 -0.94 17.20
N ALA A 257 -8.96 -1.64 17.15
CA ALA A 257 -10.19 -1.24 17.84
C ALA A 257 -9.99 -1.12 19.35
N GLU A 258 -9.35 -2.11 19.96
CA GLU A 258 -9.04 -2.15 21.40
C GLU A 258 -8.10 -1.02 21.82
N ALA A 259 -7.04 -0.77 21.05
CA ALA A 259 -6.13 0.34 21.30
C ALA A 259 -6.82 1.72 21.23
N MET A 260 -7.82 1.88 20.35
CA MET A 260 -8.63 3.10 20.28
C MET A 260 -9.62 3.19 21.45
N GLY A 261 -10.28 2.08 21.80
CA GLY A 261 -11.20 2.00 22.94
C GLY A 261 -10.52 2.36 24.26
N ALA A 262 -9.31 1.85 24.50
CA ALA A 262 -8.54 2.18 25.71
C ALA A 262 -8.31 3.69 25.89
N ARG A 263 -8.15 4.44 24.79
CA ARG A 263 -7.95 5.90 24.81
C ARG A 263 -9.25 6.67 25.06
N LEU A 264 -10.39 6.13 24.64
CA LEU A 264 -11.71 6.69 24.93
C LEU A 264 -12.06 6.51 26.41
N ALA A 265 -11.75 5.36 27.00
CA ALA A 265 -12.02 5.06 28.41
C ALA A 265 -11.16 5.86 29.40
N GLN A 266 -9.98 6.35 28.99
CA GLN A 266 -9.09 7.15 29.86
C GLN A 266 -9.47 8.64 29.96
N ARG A 267 -10.50 9.09 29.22
CA ARG A 267 -10.87 10.51 29.10
C ARG A 267 -12.35 10.82 29.39
N GLY A 268 -13.14 9.82 29.76
CA GLY A 268 -14.53 9.94 30.19
C GLY A 268 -14.70 9.47 31.63
#